data_AF-A0A7S1AIL2-F1
#
_entry.id   AF-A0A7S1AIL2-F1
#
_cell.length_a   1.000
_cell.length_b   1.000
_cell.length_c   1.000
_cell.angle_alpha   90.00
_cell.angle_beta   90.00
_cell.angle_gamma   90.00
#
_symmetry.space_group_name_H-M   'P 1'
#
loop_
_entity.id
_entity.type
_entity.pdbx_description
1 polymer ?
#
loop_
_entity_poly.entity_id
_entity_poly.type
_entity_poly.pdbx_seq_one_letter_code
_entity_poly.pdbx_strand_id
1 'polypeptide(L)'
;MAMLYPLRMYKDLNGNNIVNCNPMPTMLHSGRIYQDPRNRQQIYVNFGWGFKGGQRYPEFETWMTEFVSASEYEQILGVLQQEMETVPYDAQEDERLFRLLRLAHTCPCVCLCTCHYVIQECREQQKFAAELLERANSKIKVVNSSVTLQYVIDFNEHSGLWTDSRNKDLMSECFRVMRSGGPPLGLNLVFNAPRALQWPPQGQAVTPQQNEMIAPQVLGSVSVNRFCPSCGTQVAGFKFCAQCGAQQ
;
A
#
# COMPACT_ATOMS: atom_id res chain seq x y z
N MET A 1 -17.01 -23.74 9.63
CA MET A 1 -15.86 -24.53 9.16
C MET A 1 -14.72 -23.54 8.91
N ALA A 2 -13.94 -23.26 9.96
CA ALA A 2 -12.90 -22.22 9.91
C ALA A 2 -11.70 -22.79 9.15
N MET A 3 -11.40 -22.23 7.97
CA MET A 3 -10.14 -22.50 7.32
C MET A 3 -9.07 -21.77 8.15
N LEU A 4 -8.35 -22.56 8.97
CA LEU A 4 -6.92 -22.33 9.18
C LEU A 4 -6.36 -21.91 7.82
N TYR A 5 -5.38 -21.01 7.71
CA TYR A 5 -4.48 -21.16 6.58
C TYR A 5 -4.13 -22.64 6.60
N PRO A 6 -4.55 -23.46 5.62
CA PRO A 6 -3.79 -24.66 5.49
C PRO A 6 -2.42 -24.05 5.19
N LEU A 7 -1.44 -24.35 6.03
CA LEU A 7 -0.25 -24.94 5.45
C LEU A 7 -0.78 -26.04 4.53
N ARG A 8 -1.27 -25.67 3.33
CA ARG A 8 -1.60 -26.62 2.30
C ARG A 8 -0.20 -27.10 2.02
N MET A 9 0.07 -28.30 2.53
CA MET A 9 1.18 -29.07 2.03
C MET A 9 0.82 -29.28 0.57
N TYR A 10 1.27 -28.36 -0.27
CA TYR A 10 1.13 -28.51 -1.70
C TYR A 10 2.14 -29.57 -2.07
N LYS A 11 1.68 -30.65 -2.67
CA LYS A 11 2.61 -31.61 -3.25
C LYS A 11 3.21 -30.97 -4.50
N ASP A 12 4.54 -30.98 -4.63
CA ASP A 12 5.17 -30.66 -5.91
C ASP A 12 4.69 -31.65 -6.99
N LEU A 13 5.13 -31.43 -8.25
CA LEU A 13 4.83 -32.36 -9.35
C LEU A 13 5.35 -33.79 -9.09
N ASN A 14 6.19 -33.99 -8.07
CA ASN A 14 6.74 -35.28 -7.65
C ASN A 14 6.08 -35.84 -6.38
N GLY A 15 5.04 -35.19 -5.84
CA GLY A 15 4.35 -35.67 -4.63
C GLY A 15 4.94 -35.22 -3.29
N ASN A 16 5.99 -34.39 -3.28
CA ASN A 16 6.66 -33.94 -2.05
C ASN A 16 5.91 -32.79 -1.39
N ASN A 17 5.69 -32.88 -0.07
CA ASN A 17 5.07 -31.81 0.71
C ASN A 17 5.96 -30.55 0.67
N ILE A 18 5.55 -29.55 -0.12
CA ILE A 18 6.11 -28.21 -0.08
C ILE A 18 5.32 -27.42 0.96
N VAL A 19 6.00 -26.96 2.00
CA VAL A 19 5.50 -25.83 2.79
C VAL A 19 5.84 -24.58 2.00
N ASN A 20 4.81 -23.94 1.44
CA ASN A 20 4.99 -22.73 0.65
C ASN A 20 5.32 -21.57 1.58
N CYS A 21 6.60 -21.46 1.96
CA CYS A 21 7.19 -20.38 2.74
C CYS A 21 7.56 -19.18 1.85
N ASN A 22 6.85 -18.93 0.74
CA ASN A 22 7.19 -17.81 -0.13
C ASN A 22 6.77 -16.49 0.52
N PRO A 23 7.55 -15.42 0.27
CA PRO A 23 7.48 -14.17 1.02
C PRO A 23 6.08 -13.59 0.94
N MET A 24 5.66 -12.89 2.00
CA MET A 24 4.42 -12.11 2.01
C MET A 24 4.18 -11.49 0.63
N PRO A 25 2.95 -11.58 0.08
CA PRO A 25 2.60 -10.91 -1.16
C PRO A 25 3.18 -9.51 -1.11
N THR A 26 4.08 -9.21 -2.04
CA THR A 26 4.93 -8.03 -1.97
C THR A 26 4.07 -6.81 -1.62
N MET A 27 4.46 -6.07 -0.57
CA MET A 27 3.86 -4.79 -0.19
C MET A 27 3.77 -3.79 -1.37
N LEU A 28 4.44 -4.07 -2.50
CA LEU A 28 4.31 -3.41 -3.79
C LEU A 28 2.87 -3.16 -4.25
N HIS A 29 1.90 -3.96 -3.77
CA HIS A 29 0.48 -3.84 -4.13
C HIS A 29 -0.38 -3.11 -3.09
N SER A 30 0.15 -2.86 -1.88
CA SER A 30 -0.53 -2.01 -0.89
C SER A 30 -0.52 -0.54 -1.31
N GLY A 31 -1.55 0.21 -0.90
CA GLY A 31 -1.72 1.61 -1.28
C GLY A 31 -2.16 1.77 -2.73
N ARG A 32 -2.91 0.80 -3.26
CA ARG A 32 -3.43 0.81 -4.63
C ARG A 32 -4.93 0.63 -4.64
N ILE A 33 -5.55 1.15 -5.69
CA ILE A 33 -7.00 1.12 -5.87
C ILE A 33 -7.31 0.26 -7.09
N TYR A 34 -8.26 -0.66 -6.94
CA TYR A 34 -8.63 -1.65 -7.95
C TYR A 34 -10.13 -1.61 -8.20
N GLN A 35 -10.56 -2.08 -9.37
CA GLN A 35 -11.96 -2.36 -9.66
C GLN A 35 -12.17 -3.88 -9.71
N ASP A 36 -13.26 -4.38 -9.11
CA ASP A 36 -13.63 -5.79 -9.27
C ASP A 36 -14.06 -6.02 -10.73
N PRO A 37 -13.39 -6.90 -11.48
CA PRO A 37 -13.70 -7.14 -12.89
C PRO A 37 -15.06 -7.84 -13.10
N ARG A 38 -15.62 -8.48 -12.06
CA ARG A 38 -16.94 -9.12 -12.07
C ARG A 38 -18.05 -8.17 -11.61
N ASN A 39 -17.71 -7.20 -10.78
CA ASN A 39 -18.61 -6.15 -10.33
C ASN A 39 -17.97 -4.77 -10.48
N ARG A 40 -18.15 -4.15 -11.65
CA ARG A 40 -17.53 -2.85 -11.97
C ARG A 40 -18.04 -1.67 -11.12
N GLN A 41 -19.02 -1.87 -10.25
CA GLN A 41 -19.43 -0.90 -9.24
C GLN A 41 -18.59 -0.98 -7.95
N GLN A 42 -17.84 -2.07 -7.74
CA GLN A 42 -17.02 -2.23 -6.55
C GLN A 42 -15.59 -1.77 -6.77
N ILE A 43 -15.17 -0.82 -5.94
CA ILE A 43 -13.82 -0.28 -5.92
C ILE A 43 -13.13 -0.70 -4.63
N TYR A 44 -11.99 -1.38 -4.77
CA TYR A 44 -11.20 -1.90 -3.67
C TYR A 44 -9.98 -1.00 -3.45
N VAL A 45 -9.95 -0.30 -2.32
CA VAL A 45 -8.77 0.44 -1.88
C VAL A 45 -7.98 -0.47 -0.94
N ASN A 46 -6.89 -1.04 -1.45
CA ASN A 46 -6.03 -1.93 -0.68
C ASN A 46 -5.07 -1.10 0.16
N PHE A 47 -5.09 -1.33 1.47
CA PHE A 47 -4.22 -0.61 2.39
C PHE A 47 -3.18 -1.50 3.08
N GLY A 48 -3.01 -2.74 2.61
CA GLY A 48 -1.99 -3.66 3.10
C GLY A 48 -2.52 -4.60 4.19
N TRP A 49 -1.72 -4.86 5.21
CA TRP A 49 -1.98 -5.95 6.16
C TRP A 49 -2.39 -5.46 7.56
N GLY A 50 -2.85 -6.38 8.40
CA GLY A 50 -3.32 -6.12 9.76
C GLY A 50 -2.22 -6.03 10.84
N PHE A 51 -0.98 -5.63 10.52
CA PHE A 51 0.16 -5.54 11.45
C PHE A 51 0.91 -4.21 11.32
N LYS A 52 1.53 -3.70 12.40
CA LYS A 52 2.18 -2.38 12.39
C LYS A 52 3.21 -2.22 11.26
N GLY A 53 3.09 -1.12 10.51
CA GLY A 53 3.99 -0.79 9.39
C GLY A 53 3.65 -1.50 8.07
N GLY A 54 2.72 -2.46 8.11
CA GLY A 54 2.17 -3.15 6.94
C GLY A 54 1.11 -2.35 6.18
N GLN A 55 0.79 -1.13 6.62
CA GLN A 55 -0.22 -0.28 6.01
C GLN A 55 0.36 0.70 5.00
N ARG A 56 -0.42 0.99 3.94
CA ARG A 56 -0.19 2.11 3.02
C ARG A 56 -1.53 2.78 2.72
N TYR A 57 -1.64 4.06 3.03
CA TYR A 57 -2.87 4.84 2.84
C TYR A 57 -2.77 5.62 1.53
N PRO A 58 -3.47 5.22 0.45
CA PRO A 58 -3.44 5.97 -0.79
C PRO A 58 -4.16 7.31 -0.61
N GLU A 59 -3.61 8.35 -1.22
CA GLU A 59 -4.19 9.69 -1.22
C GLU A 59 -5.54 9.71 -1.95
N PHE A 60 -6.38 10.68 -1.62
CA PHE A 60 -7.61 10.92 -2.34
C PHE A 60 -7.31 11.40 -3.77
N GLU A 61 -7.92 10.76 -4.77
CA GLU A 61 -7.82 11.17 -6.16
C GLU A 61 -9.13 11.80 -6.62
N THR A 62 -9.08 12.86 -7.43
CA THR A 62 -10.28 13.64 -7.82
C THR A 62 -11.37 12.79 -8.50
N TRP A 63 -11.02 11.73 -9.23
CA TRP A 63 -12.03 10.84 -9.85
C TRP A 63 -12.84 10.03 -8.83
N MET A 64 -12.37 9.93 -7.58
CA MET A 64 -13.07 9.23 -6.50
C MET A 64 -14.35 9.96 -6.06
N THR A 65 -14.50 11.26 -6.41
CA THR A 65 -15.71 12.04 -6.10
C THR A 65 -17.00 11.42 -6.65
N GLU A 66 -16.90 10.50 -7.63
CA GLU A 66 -18.06 9.78 -8.16
C GLU A 66 -18.70 8.80 -7.16
N PHE A 67 -18.00 8.41 -6.08
CA PHE A 67 -18.49 7.44 -5.10
C PHE A 67 -18.15 7.76 -3.64
N VAL A 68 -17.22 8.68 -3.38
CA VAL A 68 -16.90 9.15 -2.02
C VAL A 68 -16.39 10.59 -2.06
N SER A 69 -16.84 11.44 -1.14
CA SER A 69 -16.27 12.79 -1.01
C SER A 69 -14.87 12.74 -0.34
N ALA A 70 -14.04 13.77 -0.59
CA ALA A 70 -12.72 13.85 0.05
C ALA A 70 -12.80 13.81 1.58
N SER A 71 -13.76 14.54 2.17
CA SER A 71 -13.97 14.59 3.62
C SER A 71 -14.40 13.24 4.20
N GLU A 72 -15.33 12.53 3.55
CA GLU A 72 -15.71 11.18 3.99
C GLU A 72 -14.53 10.22 3.89
N TYR A 73 -13.75 10.29 2.81
CA TYR A 73 -12.58 9.44 2.61
C TYR A 73 -11.54 9.67 3.71
N GLU A 74 -11.21 10.92 4.02
CA GLU A 74 -10.31 11.28 5.12
C GLU A 74 -10.81 10.79 6.48
N GLN A 75 -12.11 10.94 6.76
CA GLN A 75 -12.71 10.42 8.01
C GLN A 75 -12.63 8.89 8.10
N ILE A 76 -12.91 8.18 7.00
CA ILE A 76 -12.77 6.72 6.92
C ILE A 76 -11.32 6.30 7.17
N LEU A 77 -10.36 6.98 6.55
CA LEU A 77 -8.94 6.71 6.77
C LEU A 77 -8.53 6.99 8.22
N GLY A 78 -9.04 8.06 8.84
CA GLY A 78 -8.80 8.36 10.25
C GLY A 78 -9.32 7.27 11.19
N VAL A 79 -10.51 6.73 10.94
CA VAL A 79 -11.04 5.57 11.69
C VAL A 79 -10.11 4.37 11.56
N LEU A 80 -9.67 4.05 10.33
CA LEU A 80 -8.76 2.93 10.11
C LEU A 80 -7.42 3.14 10.82
N GLN A 81 -6.82 4.32 10.71
CA GLN A 81 -5.54 4.64 11.37
C GLN A 81 -5.65 4.45 12.88
N GLN A 82 -6.71 4.98 13.50
CA GLN A 82 -6.96 4.82 14.93
C GLN A 82 -7.12 3.34 15.34
N GLU A 83 -7.86 2.54 14.58
CA GLU A 83 -7.99 1.11 14.87
C GLU A 83 -6.66 0.37 14.69
N MET A 84 -5.86 0.74 13.69
CA MET A 84 -4.56 0.13 13.43
C MET A 84 -3.51 0.44 14.51
N GLU A 85 -3.65 1.53 15.26
CA GLU A 85 -2.79 1.81 16.44
C GLU A 85 -2.97 0.77 17.56
N THR A 86 -4.16 0.14 17.63
CA THR A 86 -4.48 -0.87 18.65
C THR A 86 -3.94 -2.26 18.34
N VAL A 87 -3.40 -2.47 17.14
CA VAL A 87 -2.90 -3.76 16.68
C VAL A 87 -1.71 -4.19 17.55
N PRO A 88 -1.69 -5.40 18.12
CA PRO A 88 -0.57 -5.84 18.95
C PRO A 88 0.63 -6.31 18.10
N TYR A 89 0.37 -6.75 16.87
CA TYR A 89 1.36 -7.41 16.01
C TYR A 89 2.21 -6.42 15.21
N ASP A 90 3.51 -6.70 15.12
CA ASP A 90 4.42 -6.02 14.20
C ASP A 90 4.95 -6.97 13.11
N ALA A 91 5.59 -6.42 12.08
CA ALA A 91 6.14 -7.20 10.99
C ALA A 91 7.26 -8.17 11.42
N GLN A 92 7.92 -7.94 12.57
CA GLN A 92 9.00 -8.79 13.07
C GLN A 92 8.44 -10.05 13.75
N GLU A 93 7.28 -9.96 14.39
CA GLU A 93 6.60 -11.11 15.02
C GLU A 93 6.21 -12.17 13.98
N ASP A 94 5.72 -11.76 12.81
CA ASP A 94 5.43 -12.69 11.71
C ASP A 94 6.71 -13.39 11.23
N GLU A 95 7.83 -12.67 11.11
CA GLU A 95 9.12 -13.27 10.72
C GLU A 95 9.58 -14.33 11.74
N ARG A 96 9.35 -14.09 13.04
CA ARG A 96 9.64 -15.07 14.10
C ARG A 96 8.80 -16.33 13.93
N LEU A 97 7.51 -16.19 13.63
CA LEU A 97 6.61 -17.32 13.39
C LEU A 97 7.10 -18.20 12.22
N PHE A 98 7.52 -17.57 11.12
CA PHE A 98 8.09 -18.27 9.96
C PHE A 98 9.42 -18.96 10.29
N ARG A 99 10.29 -18.33 11.08
CA ARG A 99 11.55 -18.95 11.53
C ARG A 99 11.28 -20.18 12.41
N LEU A 100 10.29 -20.10 13.31
CA LEU A 100 9.87 -21.23 14.14
C LEU A 100 9.32 -22.39 13.29
N LEU A 101 8.50 -22.10 12.28
CA LEU A 101 8.02 -23.11 11.33
C LEU A 101 9.18 -23.81 10.60
N ARG A 102 10.18 -23.06 10.12
CA ARG A 102 11.37 -23.65 9.48
C ARG A 102 12.14 -24.57 10.43
N LEU A 103 12.28 -24.18 11.71
CA LEU A 103 12.91 -25.02 12.73
C LEU A 103 12.11 -26.30 13.00
N ALA A 104 10.78 -26.21 13.03
CA ALA A 104 9.88 -27.36 13.19
C ALA A 104 10.05 -28.41 12.08
N HIS A 105 10.38 -27.99 10.86
CA HIS A 105 10.70 -28.91 9.76
C HIS A 105 12.02 -29.66 9.93
N THR A 106 12.96 -29.11 10.71
CA THR A 106 14.28 -29.72 10.91
C THR A 106 14.35 -30.70 12.08
N CYS A 107 13.50 -30.58 13.12
CA CYS A 107 13.33 -31.62 14.14
C CYS A 107 11.88 -32.11 14.23
N PRO A 108 11.60 -33.39 13.91
CA PRO A 108 10.30 -34.01 14.16
C PRO A 108 9.83 -33.91 15.61
N CYS A 109 10.78 -33.87 16.56
CA CYS A 109 10.54 -33.72 17.99
C CYS A 109 9.94 -32.34 18.37
N VAL A 110 10.38 -31.29 17.68
CA VAL A 110 9.91 -29.90 17.87
C VAL A 110 8.62 -29.64 17.09
N CYS A 111 8.34 -30.48 16.08
CA CYS A 111 7.22 -30.31 15.17
C CYS A 111 5.86 -30.23 15.88
N LEU A 112 5.57 -31.09 16.87
CA LEU A 112 4.25 -31.09 17.53
C LEU A 112 4.00 -29.82 18.36
N CYS A 113 4.96 -29.41 19.18
CA CYS A 113 4.84 -28.21 20.01
C CYS A 113 4.79 -26.94 19.16
N THR A 114 5.64 -26.83 18.14
CA THR A 114 5.67 -25.65 17.28
C THR A 114 4.45 -25.57 16.37
N CYS A 115 3.96 -26.69 15.84
CA CYS A 115 2.71 -26.69 15.07
C CYS A 115 1.52 -26.23 15.93
N HIS A 116 1.45 -26.68 17.20
CA HIS A 116 0.39 -26.23 18.11
C HIS A 116 0.47 -24.73 18.37
N TYR A 117 1.68 -24.22 18.69
CA TYR A 117 1.92 -22.79 18.88
C TYR A 117 1.51 -21.97 17.65
N VAL A 118 1.97 -22.35 16.45
CA VAL A 118 1.63 -21.65 15.21
C VAL A 118 0.12 -21.65 14.95
N ILE A 119 -0.56 -22.78 15.17
CA ILE A 119 -2.02 -22.86 15.03
C ILE A 119 -2.71 -21.90 16.00
N GLN A 120 -2.23 -21.81 17.25
CA GLN A 120 -2.78 -20.90 18.24
C GLN A 120 -2.57 -19.43 17.83
N GLU A 121 -1.36 -19.05 17.43
CA GLU A 121 -1.05 -17.70 16.96
C GLU A 121 -1.89 -17.32 15.72
N CYS A 122 -2.03 -18.21 14.74
CA CYS A 122 -2.91 -17.98 13.59
C CYS A 122 -4.38 -17.78 14.02
N ARG A 123 -4.86 -18.51 15.03
CA ARG A 123 -6.22 -18.35 15.54
C ARG A 123 -6.41 -17.01 16.26
N GLU A 124 -5.45 -16.59 17.08
CA GLU A 124 -5.49 -15.29 17.76
C GLU A 124 -5.41 -14.14 16.73
N GLN A 125 -4.57 -14.25 15.71
CA GLN A 125 -4.53 -13.29 14.59
C GLN A 125 -5.87 -13.24 13.83
N GLN A 126 -6.49 -14.39 13.53
CA GLN A 126 -7.81 -14.44 12.85
C GLN A 126 -8.91 -13.82 13.71
N LYS A 127 -8.92 -14.13 15.01
CA LYS A 127 -9.88 -13.58 15.97
C LYS A 127 -9.72 -12.05 16.06
N PHE A 128 -8.49 -11.59 16.23
CA PHE A 128 -8.19 -10.16 16.26
C PHE A 128 -8.61 -9.47 14.95
N ALA A 129 -8.32 -10.06 13.79
CA ALA A 129 -8.73 -9.51 12.50
C ALA A 129 -10.27 -9.42 12.40
N ALA A 130 -11.01 -10.43 12.85
CA ALA A 130 -12.47 -10.39 12.87
C ALA A 130 -13.02 -9.27 13.79
N GLU A 131 -12.46 -9.12 14.99
CA GLU A 131 -12.85 -8.06 15.93
C GLU A 131 -12.50 -6.67 15.39
N LEU A 132 -11.33 -6.52 14.77
CA LEU A 132 -10.91 -5.30 14.08
C LEU A 132 -11.90 -4.94 12.96
N LEU A 133 -12.27 -5.90 12.12
CA LEU A 133 -13.23 -5.70 11.05
C LEU A 133 -14.58 -5.25 11.60
N GLU A 134 -15.06 -5.87 12.68
CA GLU A 134 -16.34 -5.51 13.30
C GLU A 134 -16.32 -4.07 13.84
N ARG A 135 -15.31 -3.73 14.66
CA ARG A 135 -15.18 -2.37 15.24
C ARG A 135 -15.02 -1.32 14.15
N ALA A 136 -14.10 -1.52 13.21
CA ALA A 136 -13.85 -0.58 12.13
C ALA A 136 -15.09 -0.40 11.25
N ASN A 137 -15.76 -1.48 10.85
CA ASN A 137 -16.99 -1.39 10.05
C ASN A 137 -18.12 -0.67 10.79
N SER A 138 -18.26 -0.87 12.10
CA SER A 138 -19.29 -0.17 12.89
C SER A 138 -19.11 1.35 12.84
N LYS A 139 -17.85 1.82 12.91
CA LYS A 139 -17.49 3.25 12.83
C LYS A 139 -17.56 3.79 11.40
N ILE A 140 -17.04 3.05 10.42
CA ILE A 140 -17.07 3.42 9.00
C ILE A 140 -18.50 3.61 8.51
N LYS A 141 -19.42 2.71 8.89
CA LYS A 141 -20.83 2.81 8.49
C LYS A 141 -21.56 4.05 9.02
N VAL A 142 -21.06 4.66 10.10
CA VAL A 142 -21.57 5.95 10.60
C VAL A 142 -21.18 7.07 9.65
N VAL A 143 -19.99 7.00 9.05
CA VAL A 143 -19.49 7.97 8.07
C VAL A 143 -20.15 7.74 6.71
N ASN A 144 -20.10 6.52 6.20
CA ASN A 144 -20.67 6.16 4.90
C ASN A 144 -21.13 4.69 4.89
N SER A 145 -22.45 4.48 4.80
CA SER A 145 -23.06 3.14 4.85
C SER A 145 -22.74 2.27 3.64
N SER A 146 -22.29 2.86 2.53
CA SER A 146 -21.97 2.15 1.27
C SER A 146 -20.55 1.60 1.26
N VAL A 147 -19.75 1.89 2.30
CA VAL A 147 -18.37 1.43 2.43
C VAL A 147 -18.30 0.28 3.42
N THR A 148 -17.53 -0.75 3.05
CA THR A 148 -17.25 -1.88 3.94
C THR A 148 -15.76 -2.16 3.97
N LEU A 149 -15.24 -2.47 5.15
CA LEU A 149 -13.91 -3.01 5.31
C LEU A 149 -13.96 -4.54 5.20
N GLN A 150 -13.11 -5.10 4.32
CA GLN A 150 -12.96 -6.53 4.11
C GLN A 150 -11.51 -6.98 4.35
N TYR A 151 -11.34 -8.20 4.86
CA TYR A 151 -10.04 -8.85 4.96
C TYR A 151 -9.99 -10.03 4.00
N VAL A 152 -9.13 -9.92 2.99
CA VAL A 152 -8.97 -10.89 1.91
C VAL A 152 -7.70 -11.69 2.17
N ILE A 153 -7.87 -12.94 2.58
CA ILE A 153 -6.74 -13.84 2.88
C ILE A 153 -6.46 -14.86 1.77
N ASP A 154 -7.45 -15.08 0.90
CA ASP A 154 -7.38 -16.11 -0.14
C ASP A 154 -7.32 -15.50 -1.54
N PHE A 155 -6.32 -15.94 -2.30
CA PHE A 155 -6.23 -15.64 -3.72
C PHE A 155 -7.15 -16.57 -4.50
N ASN A 156 -8.18 -16.02 -5.15
CA ASN A 156 -9.05 -16.78 -6.04
C ASN A 156 -8.73 -16.48 -7.50
N GLU A 157 -8.08 -17.43 -8.17
CA GLU A 157 -7.67 -17.33 -9.58
C GLU A 157 -8.84 -17.13 -10.55
N HIS A 158 -10.06 -17.49 -10.15
CA HIS A 158 -11.26 -17.37 -10.98
C HIS A 158 -11.95 -16.00 -10.90
N SER A 159 -11.36 -15.05 -10.20
CA SER A 159 -11.98 -13.74 -9.98
C SER A 159 -11.70 -12.72 -11.09
N GLY A 160 -11.07 -13.12 -12.20
CA GLY A 160 -10.78 -12.25 -13.35
C GLY A 160 -9.46 -11.50 -13.23
N LEU A 161 -9.11 -10.68 -14.24
CA LEU A 161 -7.93 -9.84 -14.24
C LEU A 161 -8.23 -8.55 -13.47
N TRP A 162 -7.64 -8.41 -12.28
CA TRP A 162 -7.73 -7.18 -11.49
C TRP A 162 -6.69 -6.19 -11.98
N THR A 163 -7.11 -4.98 -12.31
CA THR A 163 -6.21 -3.89 -12.74
C THR A 163 -6.34 -2.72 -11.78
N ASP A 164 -5.21 -2.10 -11.45
CA ASP A 164 -5.21 -0.94 -10.57
C ASP A 164 -5.58 0.36 -11.31
N SER A 165 -5.75 1.45 -10.55
CA SER A 165 -6.09 2.78 -11.09
C SER A 165 -5.04 3.34 -12.05
N ARG A 166 -3.84 2.75 -12.08
CA ARG A 166 -2.70 3.11 -12.94
C ARG A 166 -2.55 2.16 -14.13
N ASN A 167 -3.59 1.36 -14.42
CA ASN A 167 -3.61 0.38 -15.50
C ASN A 167 -2.54 -0.71 -15.36
N LYS A 168 -2.19 -1.10 -14.13
CA LYS A 168 -1.27 -2.22 -13.88
C LYS A 168 -2.04 -3.41 -13.35
N ASP A 169 -1.80 -4.55 -13.98
CA ASP A 169 -2.37 -5.82 -13.57
C ASP A 169 -1.89 -6.18 -12.15
N LEU A 170 -2.82 -6.67 -11.33
CA LEU A 170 -2.49 -7.32 -10.09
C LEU A 170 -1.88 -8.69 -10.42
N MET A 171 -0.57 -8.76 -10.25
CA MET A 171 0.19 -9.99 -10.37
C MET A 171 0.47 -10.52 -8.98
N SER A 172 0.05 -11.75 -8.71
CA SER A 172 0.41 -12.47 -7.50
C SER A 172 1.47 -13.50 -7.83
N GLU A 173 2.56 -13.50 -7.07
CA GLU A 173 3.57 -14.54 -7.18
C GLU A 173 3.12 -15.78 -6.39
N CYS A 174 2.41 -16.68 -7.07
CA CYS A 174 1.97 -17.93 -6.47
C CYS A 174 2.87 -19.06 -6.98
N PHE A 175 3.66 -19.67 -6.09
CA PHE A 175 4.60 -20.77 -6.41
C PHE A 175 5.65 -20.42 -7.47
N ARG A 176 6.22 -19.20 -7.42
CA ARG A 176 7.17 -18.68 -8.43
C ARG A 176 6.58 -18.55 -9.83
N VAL A 177 5.26 -18.69 -9.96
CA VAL A 177 4.52 -18.39 -11.17
C VAL A 177 3.77 -17.09 -10.92
N MET A 178 4.04 -16.09 -11.74
CA MET A 178 3.27 -14.85 -11.75
C MET A 178 1.89 -15.18 -12.32
N ARG A 179 0.86 -15.14 -11.48
CA ARG A 179 -0.53 -15.36 -11.88
C ARG A 179 -1.29 -14.05 -11.74
N SER A 180 -2.05 -13.72 -12.78
CA SER A 180 -2.98 -12.60 -12.72
C SER A 180 -4.25 -12.99 -11.97
N GLY A 181 -4.84 -12.01 -11.28
CA GLY A 181 -6.18 -12.08 -10.74
C GLY A 181 -6.26 -11.95 -9.23
N GLY A 182 -7.38 -12.38 -8.64
CA GLY A 182 -7.65 -12.27 -7.21
C GLY A 182 -8.05 -10.85 -6.78
N PRO A 183 -8.96 -10.68 -5.80
CA PRO A 183 -8.99 -9.43 -5.06
C PRO A 183 -7.61 -9.18 -4.41
N PRO A 184 -7.19 -7.91 -4.27
CA PRO A 184 -5.95 -7.58 -3.57
C PRO A 184 -5.97 -8.12 -2.14
N LEU A 185 -4.90 -8.82 -1.75
CA LEU A 185 -4.81 -9.48 -0.45
C LEU A 185 -4.65 -8.46 0.70
N GLY A 186 -5.05 -8.87 1.89
CA GLY A 186 -5.00 -8.04 3.10
C GLY A 186 -6.30 -7.26 3.32
N LEU A 187 -6.19 -6.09 3.91
CA LEU A 187 -7.30 -5.23 4.26
C LEU A 187 -7.66 -4.29 3.10
N ASN A 188 -8.95 -4.26 2.78
CA ASN A 188 -9.50 -3.52 1.66
C ASN A 188 -10.74 -2.75 2.08
N LEU A 189 -10.76 -1.45 1.82
CA LEU A 189 -12.01 -0.70 1.79
C LEU A 189 -12.71 -0.98 0.46
N VAL A 190 -13.95 -1.45 0.52
CA VAL A 190 -14.79 -1.73 -0.63
C VAL A 190 -15.88 -0.68 -0.71
N PHE A 191 -15.75 0.22 -1.69
CA PHE A 191 -16.72 1.25 -2.02
C PHE A 191 -17.69 0.70 -3.06
N ASN A 192 -18.99 0.96 -2.87
CA ASN A 192 -20.02 0.66 -3.88
C ASN A 192 -20.36 1.95 -4.63
N ALA A 193 -19.82 2.10 -5.84
CA ALA A 193 -20.13 3.22 -6.72
C ALA A 193 -21.59 3.14 -7.22
N PRO A 194 -22.27 4.28 -7.42
CA PRO A 194 -23.66 4.30 -7.88
C PRO A 194 -23.84 3.72 -9.30
N ARG A 195 -22.76 3.71 -10.09
CA ARG A 195 -22.72 3.17 -11.46
C ARG A 195 -21.35 2.56 -11.74
N ALA A 196 -21.27 1.73 -12.77
CA ALA A 196 -19.99 1.21 -13.23
C ALA A 196 -19.10 2.37 -13.69
N LEU A 197 -17.87 2.43 -13.18
CA LEU A 197 -16.90 3.46 -13.56
C LEU A 197 -16.16 3.05 -14.83
N GLN A 198 -15.76 4.04 -15.63
CA GLN A 198 -14.76 3.82 -16.67
C GLN A 198 -13.41 3.50 -16.01
N TRP A 199 -12.83 2.36 -16.36
CA TRP A 199 -11.61 1.85 -15.73
C TRP A 199 -10.53 1.48 -16.76
N PRO A 200 -9.24 1.81 -16.51
CA PRO A 200 -8.74 2.65 -15.41
C PRO A 200 -9.31 4.07 -15.47
N PRO A 201 -9.37 4.79 -14.34
CA PRO A 201 -9.77 6.19 -14.35
C PRO A 201 -8.85 6.91 -15.32
N GLN A 202 -9.42 7.51 -16.35
CA GLN A 202 -8.66 8.43 -17.19
C GLN A 202 -8.32 9.58 -16.26
N GLY A 203 -7.08 9.61 -15.76
CA GLY A 203 -6.61 10.74 -14.97
C GLY A 203 -7.06 11.98 -15.72
N GLN A 204 -7.71 12.93 -15.04
CA GLN A 204 -7.91 14.25 -15.63
C GLN A 204 -6.53 14.61 -16.13
N ALA A 205 -6.34 14.59 -17.46
CA ALA A 205 -5.06 14.94 -18.05
C ALA A 205 -4.79 16.28 -17.39
N VAL A 206 -3.79 16.33 -16.50
CA VAL A 206 -3.40 17.55 -15.80
C VAL A 206 -3.15 18.45 -16.98
N THR A 207 -4.14 19.28 -17.30
CA THR A 207 -4.16 19.99 -18.56
C THR A 207 -2.96 20.86 -18.35
N PRO A 208 -1.81 20.56 -19.00
CA PRO A 208 -0.51 20.98 -18.53
C PRO A 208 -0.72 22.44 -18.32
N GLN A 209 -0.73 22.85 -17.03
CA GLN A 209 -1.27 24.15 -16.68
C GLN A 209 -0.46 25.03 -17.60
N GLN A 210 -1.13 25.64 -18.58
CA GLN A 210 -0.52 26.68 -19.34
C GLN A 210 -0.43 27.78 -18.28
N ASN A 211 0.53 27.66 -17.35
CA ASN A 211 1.64 28.58 -17.35
C ASN A 211 1.94 28.82 -18.84
N GLU A 212 1.13 29.72 -19.42
CA GLU A 212 1.67 30.78 -20.22
C GLU A 212 2.96 31.12 -19.50
N MET A 213 4.04 30.53 -20.00
CA MET A 213 5.33 31.15 -19.94
C MET A 213 5.05 32.51 -20.54
N ILE A 214 4.65 33.46 -19.69
CA ILE A 214 5.03 34.83 -19.84
C ILE A 214 6.54 34.69 -19.95
N ALA A 215 7.01 34.62 -21.19
CA ALA A 215 8.42 34.68 -21.49
C ALA A 215 8.91 35.89 -20.69
N PRO A 216 9.83 35.71 -19.72
CA PRO A 216 10.43 36.87 -19.10
C PRO A 216 11.04 37.65 -20.26
N GLN A 217 10.47 38.82 -20.56
CA GLN A 217 11.09 39.75 -21.48
C GLN A 217 12.50 39.98 -20.94
N VAL A 218 13.48 39.41 -21.63
CA VAL A 218 14.89 39.57 -21.33
C VAL A 218 15.21 41.03 -21.65
N LEU A 219 15.11 41.87 -20.61
CA LEU A 219 15.64 43.23 -20.58
C LEU A 219 16.31 43.39 -19.20
N GLY A 220 17.53 42.88 -19.10
CA GLY A 220 18.34 43.05 -17.90
C GLY A 220 19.49 42.06 -17.86
N SER A 221 20.68 42.52 -18.24
CA SER A 221 21.96 41.84 -17.98
C SER A 221 22.06 41.43 -16.51
N VAL A 222 22.12 40.13 -16.23
CA VAL A 222 22.41 39.61 -14.89
C VAL A 222 23.84 40.02 -14.54
N SER A 223 23.98 41.09 -13.75
CA SER A 223 25.23 41.44 -13.10
C SER A 223 25.53 40.34 -12.07
N VAL A 224 26.47 39.45 -12.40
CA VAL A 224 26.98 38.47 -11.44
C VAL A 224 27.67 39.25 -10.33
N ASN A 225 26.99 39.39 -9.19
CA ASN A 225 27.57 40.01 -7.99
C ASN A 225 28.69 39.09 -7.48
N ARG A 226 29.94 39.48 -7.74
CA ARG A 226 31.12 38.82 -7.17
C ARG A 226 31.39 39.38 -5.79
N PHE A 227 31.74 38.52 -4.84
CA PHE A 227 32.16 38.90 -3.50
C PHE A 227 33.66 38.67 -3.34
N CYS A 228 34.34 39.51 -2.55
CA CYS A 228 35.76 39.36 -2.29
C CYS A 228 35.99 38.14 -1.40
N PRO A 229 36.85 37.19 -1.78
CA PRO A 229 37.08 35.98 -0.98
C PRO A 229 37.78 36.27 0.36
N SER A 230 38.49 37.40 0.47
CA SER A 230 39.24 37.76 1.69
C SER A 230 38.39 38.46 2.75
N CYS A 231 37.44 39.31 2.36
CA CYS A 231 36.66 40.11 3.31
C CYS A 231 35.13 40.00 3.14
N GLY A 232 34.64 39.30 2.11
CA GLY A 232 33.21 39.12 1.86
C GLY A 232 32.48 40.33 1.28
N THR A 233 33.14 41.48 1.09
CA THR A 233 32.50 42.66 0.49
C THR A 233 32.18 42.42 -0.99
N GLN A 234 31.02 42.89 -1.46
CA GLN A 234 30.63 42.86 -2.86
C GLN A 234 31.56 43.74 -3.72
N VAL A 235 32.00 43.23 -4.87
CA VAL A 235 33.02 43.86 -5.71
C VAL A 235 32.43 44.16 -7.09
N ALA A 236 32.38 45.45 -7.44
CA ALA A 236 31.75 45.95 -8.66
C ALA A 236 32.65 45.80 -9.92
N GLY A 237 33.17 44.61 -10.17
CA GLY A 237 33.92 44.27 -11.39
C GLY A 237 35.38 44.79 -11.47
N PHE A 238 35.93 45.33 -10.38
CA PHE A 238 37.34 45.76 -10.32
C PHE A 238 38.27 44.58 -9.99
N LYS A 239 39.51 44.62 -10.52
CA LYS A 239 40.55 43.61 -10.25
C LYS A 239 41.01 43.55 -8.78
N PHE A 240 40.70 44.57 -7.99
CA PHE A 240 41.09 44.67 -6.58
C PHE A 240 39.90 45.05 -5.70
N CYS A 241 39.84 44.52 -4.49
CA CYS A 241 38.85 44.92 -3.49
C CYS A 241 39.21 46.30 -2.92
N ALA A 242 38.32 47.28 -3.05
CA ALA A 242 38.55 48.63 -2.53
C ALA A 242 38.70 48.70 -1.00
N GLN A 243 38.22 47.68 -0.28
CA GLN A 243 38.19 47.69 1.18
C GLN A 243 39.41 47.02 1.82
N CYS A 244 39.98 45.99 1.18
CA CYS A 244 41.14 45.26 1.72
C CYS A 244 42.35 45.21 0.79
N GLY A 245 42.24 45.72 -0.45
CA GLY A 245 43.31 45.72 -1.44
C GLY A 245 43.62 44.37 -2.10
N ALA A 246 42.92 43.29 -1.70
CA ALA A 246 43.15 41.96 -2.26
C ALA A 246 42.79 41.91 -3.76
N GLN A 247 43.65 41.27 -4.55
CA GLN A 247 43.43 41.04 -5.98
C GLN A 247 42.48 39.85 -6.18
N GLN A 248 41.47 40.00 -7.03
CA GLN A 248 40.54 38.91 -7.41
C GLN A 248 41.19 37.88 -8.32
#